data_AF-A0A162KJE8-F1
#
_entry.id   AF-A0A162KJE8-F1
#
_cell.length_a   1.000
_cell.length_b   1.000
_cell.length_c   1.000
_cell.angle_alpha   90.00
_cell.angle_beta   90.00
_cell.angle_gamma   90.00
#
_symmetry.space_group_name_H-M   'P 1'
#
loop_
_entity.id
_entity.type
_entity.pdbx_description
1 polymer ?
#
loop_
_entity_poly.entity_id
_entity_poly.type
_entity_poly.pdbx_seq_one_letter_code
_entity_poly.pdbx_strand_id
1 'polypeptide(L)' 'MLSTYKNSEDLINIGAYVKGSSEKIDKAVAYYDKIIAYLRQDVNENSSFKENVEGLKRIFQ' A
#
# COMPACT_ATOMS: atom_id res chain seq x y z
N MET A 1 3.53 -4.21 4.94
CA MET A 1 3.52 -2.88 4.31
C MET A 1 2.42 -2.00 4.87
N LEU A 2 1.13 -2.29 4.65
CA LEU A 2 0.03 -1.42 5.10
C LEU A 2 0.05 -1.11 6.61
N SER A 3 0.25 -2.11 7.48
CA SER A 3 0.38 -1.88 8.93
C SER A 3 1.59 -1.00 9.29
N THR A 4 2.73 -1.21 8.61
CA THR A 4 3.94 -0.39 8.82
C THR A 4 3.72 1.06 8.41
N TYR A 5 3.02 1.29 7.29
CA TYR A 5 2.62 2.62 6.87
C TYR A 5 1.70 3.26 7.91
N LYS A 6 0.62 2.59 8.31
CA LYS A 6 -0.32 3.11 9.32
C LYS A 6 0.35 3.46 10.64
N ASN A 7 1.26 2.62 11.13
CA ASN A 7 2.00 2.90 12.36
C ASN A 7 2.94 4.10 12.25
N SER A 8 3.32 4.49 11.03
CA SER A 8 4.23 5.60 10.75
C SER A 8 3.52 6.78 10.09
N GLU A 9 2.20 6.71 9.92
CA GLU A 9 1.40 7.65 9.14
C GLU A 9 1.46 9.06 9.73
N ASP A 10 1.37 9.17 11.07
CA ASP A 10 1.51 10.44 11.77
C ASP A 10 2.88 11.08 11.51
N LEU A 11 3.96 10.30 11.61
CA LEU A 11 5.33 10.77 11.36
C LEU A 11 5.52 11.24 9.92
N ILE A 12 4.90 10.55 8.96
CA ILE A 12 4.92 10.91 7.54
C ILE A 12 4.14 12.22 7.32
N ASN A 13 2.93 12.32 7.87
CA ASN A 13 2.04 13.46 7.66
C ASN A 13 2.57 14.77 8.28
N ILE A 14 3.24 14.70 9.44
CA ILE A 14 3.87 15.88 10.06
C ILE A 14 5.23 16.22 9.45
N GLY A 15 5.70 15.47 8.46
CA GLY A 15 7.01 15.67 7.81
C GLY A 15 8.22 15.28 8.66
N ALA A 16 8.02 14.52 9.75
CA ALA A 16 9.10 14.03 10.62
C ALA A 16 9.81 12.78 10.05
N TYR A 17 9.22 12.12 9.05
CA TYR A 17 9.82 10.99 8.35
C TYR A 17 10.81 11.44 7.26
N VAL A 18 11.98 10.82 7.24
CA VAL A 18 13.02 11.03 6.22
C VAL A 18 13.26 9.76 5.43
N LYS A 19 13.24 9.84 4.10
CA LYS A 19 13.54 8.70 3.22
C LYS A 19 14.95 8.16 3.50
N GLY A 20 15.08 6.85 3.63
CA GLY A 20 16.34 6.17 3.97
C GLY A 20 16.57 5.99 5.48
N SER A 21 15.72 6.58 6.34
CA SER A 21 15.79 6.40 7.79
C SER A 21 15.38 4.98 8.23
N SER A 22 14.49 4.34 7.48
CA SER A 22 14.04 2.98 7.75
C SER A 22 13.58 2.31 6.48
N GLU A 23 14.30 1.26 6.08
CA GLU A 23 13.96 0.46 4.89
C GLU A 23 12.52 -0.08 4.94
N LYS A 24 12.02 -0.39 6.14
CA LYS A 24 10.65 -0.88 6.34
C LYS A 24 9.61 0.21 6.06
N ILE A 25 9.84 1.44 6.52
CA ILE A 25 8.92 2.56 6.31
C ILE A 25 9.00 3.00 4.84
N ASP A 26 10.19 3.08 4.27
CA ASP A 26 10.40 3.42 2.86
C ASP A 26 9.64 2.48 1.93
N LYS A 27 9.75 1.17 2.16
CA LYS A 27 8.98 0.18 1.40
C LYS A 27 7.48 0.34 1.65
N ALA A 28 7.07 0.57 2.90
CA ALA A 28 5.66 0.74 3.22
C ALA A 28 5.04 1.96 2.49
N VAL A 29 5.75 3.08 2.44
CA VAL A 29 5.38 4.28 1.68
C VAL A 29 5.31 3.96 0.18
N ALA A 30 6.31 3.28 -0.38
CA ALA A 30 6.33 2.94 -1.80
C ALA A 30 5.18 2.01 -2.24
N TYR A 31 4.71 1.12 -1.36
CA TYR A 31 3.60 0.20 -1.67
C TYR A 31 2.23 0.72 -1.24
N TYR A 32 2.15 1.76 -0.40
CA TYR A 32 0.88 2.23 0.16
C TYR A 32 -0.12 2.64 -0.92
N ASP A 33 0.30 3.46 -1.88
CA ASP A 33 -0.57 3.93 -2.96
C ASP A 33 -1.09 2.77 -3.82
N LYS A 34 -0.23 1.80 -4.14
CA LYS A 34 -0.62 0.61 -4.91
C LYS A 34 -1.64 -0.26 -4.15
N ILE A 35 -1.44 -0.43 -2.84
CA ILE A 35 -2.36 -1.19 -1.99
C ILE A 35 -3.71 -0.48 -1.90
N ILE A 36 -3.73 0.82 -1.65
CA ILE A 36 -4.98 1.59 -1.52
C ILE A 36 -5.72 1.67 -2.85
N ALA A 37 -5.01 1.81 -3.97
CA ALA A 37 -5.62 1.75 -5.29
C ALA A 37 -6.27 0.38 -5.55
N TYR A 38 -5.60 -0.71 -5.21
CA TYR A 38 -6.14 -2.07 -5.39
C TYR A 38 -7.32 -2.41 -4.47
N LEU A 39 -7.34 -1.86 -3.25
CA LEU A 39 -8.44 -2.05 -2.30
C LEU A 39 -9.70 -1.24 -2.67
N ARG A 40 -9.61 -0.32 -3.64
CA ARG A 40 -10.73 0.46 -4.16
C ARG A 40 -11.22 -0.18 -5.46
N GLN A 41 -12.53 -0.35 -5.58
CA GLN A 41 -13.18 -0.97 -6.73
C GLN A 41 -14.46 -0.20 -7.05
N ASP A 42 -14.78 -0.04 -8.34
CA ASP A 42 -16.06 0.56 -8.75
C ASP A 42 -17.21 -0.39 -8.39
N VAL A 43 -18.38 0.17 -8.05
CA VAL A 43 -19.56 -0.64 -7.67
C VAL A 43 -20.09 -1.51 -8.81
N ASN A 44 -19.77 -1.15 -10.06
CA ASN A 44 -20.15 -1.92 -11.26
C ASN A 44 -19.04 -2.85 -11.75
N GLU A 45 -17.84 -2.76 -11.17
CA GLU A 45 -16.72 -3.62 -11.53
C GLU A 45 -16.89 -4.99 -10.87
N ASN A 46 -16.82 -6.05 -11.67
CA ASN A 46 -16.86 -7.42 -11.19
C ASN A 46 -15.49 -8.05 -11.41
N SER A 47 -14.99 -8.72 -10.38
CA SER A 47 -13.72 -9.44 -10.41
C SER A 47 -13.91 -10.83 -9.81
N SER A 48 -13.40 -11.84 -10.51
CA SER A 48 -13.39 -13.20 -9.99
C SER A 48 -12.36 -13.34 -8.86
N PHE A 49 -12.55 -14.35 -8.02
CA PHE A 49 -11.57 -14.68 -6.98
C PHE A 49 -10.16 -14.88 -7.54
N LYS A 50 -10.04 -15.53 -8.70
CA LYS A 50 -8.75 -15.77 -9.35
C LYS A 50 -8.07 -14.47 -9.79
N GLU A 51 -8.84 -13.56 -10.41
CA GLU A 51 -8.33 -12.24 -10.79
C GLU A 51 -7.90 -11.44 -9.57
N ASN A 52 -8.63 -11.54 -8.46
CA ASN A 52 -8.27 -10.87 -7.21
C ASN A 52 -6.96 -11.41 -6.62
N VAL A 53 -6.79 -12.73 -6.57
CA VAL A 53 -5.51 -13.32 -6.09
C VAL A 53 -4.33 -12.90 -6.95
N GLU A 54 -4.49 -12.88 -8.28
CA GLU A 54 -3.43 -12.47 -9.18
C GLU A 54 -3.16 -10.96 -9.12
N GLY A 55 -4.20 -10.13 -9.00
CA GLY A 55 -4.08 -8.69 -8.80
C GLY A 55 -3.32 -8.36 -7.50
N LEU A 56 -3.65 -9.04 -6.40
CA LEU A 56 -2.96 -8.88 -5.13
C LEU A 56 -1.46 -9.20 -5.22
N LYS A 57 -1.09 -10.27 -5.91
CA LYS A 57 0.33 -10.63 -6.11
C LYS A 57 1.09 -9.57 -6.91
N ARG A 58 0.48 -9.00 -7.95
CA ARG A 58 1.10 -7.97 -8.80
C ARG A 58 1.45 -6.68 -8.04
N ILE A 59 0.81 -6.41 -6.91
CA ILE A 59 1.18 -5.24 -6.07
C ILE A 59 2.62 -5.35 -5.56
N PHE A 60 3.07 -6.57 -5.28
CA PHE A 60 4.35 -6.86 -4.62
C PHE A 60 5.44 -7.35 -5.57
N GLN A 61 5.16 -7.47 -6.87
CA GLN A 61 6.14 -7.69 -7.93
C GLN A 61 6.77 -6.37 -8.38
#